data_AF-A0A356J3H3-F1
#
_entry.id   AF-A0A356J3H3-F1
#
_cell.length_a   1.000
_cell.length_b   1.000
_cell.length_c   1.000
_cell.angle_alpha   90.00
_cell.angle_beta   90.00
_cell.angle_gamma   90.00
#
_symmetry.space_group_name_H-M   'P 1'
#
loop_
_entity.id
_entity.type
_entity.pdbx_description
1 polymer ?
#
loop_
_entity_poly.entity_id
_entity_poly.type
_entity_poly.pdbx_seq_one_letter_code
_entity_poly.pdbx_strand_id
1 'polypeptide(L)'
;MTLQLDLAEILRYMRMGRGTPSTELLARINELLREAPLRPKTAWRREGDRVWMCGTLGTAFDAWHRRVSVLSAADALIAQAIGTDGIEKTMDAIEDEVRPTLAPGERLLMRRSPGYGTIPLELSRDILAKLDATKKLGITLTDSFLLVPSKSVTAFADIERS
;
A
#
# COMPACT_ATOMS: atom_id res chain seq x y z
N MET A 1 -12.86 2.05 -6.29
CA MET A 1 -12.42 2.17 -4.89
C MET A 1 -12.02 3.61 -4.62
N THR A 2 -12.54 4.21 -3.55
CA THR A 2 -12.15 5.55 -3.08
C THR A 2 -11.40 5.37 -1.76
N LEU A 3 -10.17 5.86 -1.66
CA LEU A 3 -9.41 5.79 -0.40
C LEU A 3 -9.85 6.89 0.54
N GLN A 4 -10.19 6.54 1.78
CA GLN A 4 -10.40 7.50 2.86
C GLN A 4 -9.14 7.51 3.75
N LEU A 5 -8.27 8.50 3.54
CA LEU A 5 -7.07 8.65 4.35
C LEU A 5 -7.40 9.25 5.73
N ASP A 6 -6.60 8.90 6.74
CA ASP A 6 -6.83 9.31 8.13
C ASP A 6 -5.69 10.22 8.58
N LEU A 7 -6.04 11.43 9.01
CA LEU A 7 -5.09 12.40 9.53
C LEU A 7 -4.29 11.84 10.72
N ALA A 8 -4.92 11.06 11.61
CA ALA A 8 -4.24 10.45 12.74
C ALA A 8 -3.12 9.49 12.29
N GLU A 9 -3.41 8.67 11.28
CA GLU A 9 -2.43 7.74 10.70
C GLU A 9 -1.31 8.46 9.96
N ILE A 10 -1.62 9.53 9.22
CA ILE A 10 -0.61 10.36 8.57
C ILE A 10 0.34 10.98 9.60
N LEU A 11 -0.19 11.56 10.67
CA LEU A 11 0.60 12.12 11.76
C LEU A 11 1.48 11.04 12.43
N ARG A 12 0.94 9.83 12.62
CA ARG A 12 1.68 8.67 13.14
C ARG A 12 2.85 8.30 12.22
N TYR A 13 2.62 8.22 10.91
CA TYR A 13 3.66 7.91 9.92
C TYR A 13 4.74 8.98 9.81
N MET A 14 4.39 10.26 10.06
CA MET A 14 5.37 11.35 10.16
C MET A 14 6.25 11.27 11.41
N ARG A 15 6.03 10.30 12.31
CA ARG A 15 6.74 10.13 13.59
C ARG A 15 6.68 11.37 14.49
N MET A 16 5.65 12.19 14.36
CA MET A 16 5.42 13.23 15.34
C MET A 16 4.96 12.58 16.65
N GLY A 17 5.63 12.93 17.75
CA GLY A 17 5.28 12.44 19.09
C GLY A 17 3.87 12.88 19.50
N ARG A 18 3.46 12.59 20.75
CA ARG A 18 2.12 12.91 21.30
C ARG A 18 1.80 14.42 21.40
N GLY A 19 2.62 15.30 20.83
CA GLY A 19 2.37 16.74 20.79
C GLY A 19 1.29 17.08 19.76
N THR A 20 0.44 18.05 20.08
CA THR A 20 -0.56 18.55 19.14
C THR A 20 0.14 19.23 17.95
N PRO A 21 -0.12 18.80 16.71
CA PRO A 21 0.44 19.46 15.53
C PRO A 21 -0.02 20.91 15.45
N SER A 22 0.82 21.80 14.90
CA SER A 22 0.41 23.18 14.66
C SER A 22 -0.70 23.27 13.61
N THR A 23 -1.51 24.32 13.68
CA THR A 23 -2.61 24.57 12.74
C THR A 23 -2.09 24.69 11.30
N GLU A 24 -0.93 25.30 11.10
CA GLU A 24 -0.30 25.45 9.78
C GLU A 24 0.07 24.10 9.18
N LEU A 25 0.59 23.18 10.01
CA LEU A 25 0.95 21.85 9.56
C LEU A 25 -0.28 21.03 9.19
N LEU A 26 -1.35 21.11 9.99
CA LEU A 26 -2.63 20.47 9.67
C LEU A 26 -3.23 21.01 8.36
N ALA A 27 -3.19 22.32 8.16
CA ALA A 27 -3.63 22.94 6.92
C ALA A 27 -2.84 22.43 5.71
N ARG A 28 -1.51 22.33 5.84
CA ARG A 28 -0.64 21.82 4.78
C ARG A 28 -0.87 20.33 4.48
N ILE A 29 -1.09 19.50 5.51
CA ILE A 29 -1.46 18.09 5.31
C ILE A 29 -2.76 17.98 4.52
N ASN A 30 -3.80 18.74 4.89
CA ASN A 30 -5.09 18.73 4.20
C ASN A 30 -5.02 19.27 2.76
N GLU A 31 -4.10 20.17 2.48
CA GLU A 31 -3.83 20.63 1.11
C GLU A 31 -3.19 19.51 0.28
N LEU A 32 -2.09 18.93 0.75
CA LEU A 32 -1.41 17.83 0.05
C LEU A 32 -2.31 16.60 -0.13
N LEU A 33 -3.19 16.31 0.83
CA LEU A 33 -4.19 15.25 0.72
C LEU A 33 -5.15 15.46 -0.46
N ARG A 34 -5.56 16.71 -0.73
CA ARG A 34 -6.45 17.03 -1.86
C ARG A 34 -5.72 16.97 -3.20
N GLU A 35 -4.42 17.22 -3.21
CA GLU A 35 -3.59 17.19 -4.42
C GLU A 35 -3.08 15.78 -4.78
N ALA A 36 -2.92 14.90 -3.79
CA ALA A 36 -2.34 13.58 -3.97
C ALA A 36 -3.15 12.75 -4.98
N PRO A 37 -2.52 12.29 -6.10
CA PRO A 37 -3.22 11.54 -7.13
C PRO A 37 -3.37 10.06 -6.73
N LEU A 38 -4.18 9.80 -5.71
CA LEU A 38 -4.45 8.48 -5.16
C LEU A 38 -5.37 7.69 -6.09
N ARG A 39 -4.78 6.88 -6.98
CA ARG A 39 -5.51 6.04 -7.93
C ARG A 39 -5.14 4.58 -7.69
N PRO A 40 -5.64 3.98 -6.59
CA PRO A 40 -5.25 2.63 -6.23
C PRO A 40 -5.70 1.64 -7.30
N LYS A 41 -4.83 0.67 -7.57
CA LYS A 41 -5.16 -0.52 -8.37
C LYS A 41 -4.78 -1.75 -7.57
N THR A 42 -5.63 -2.76 -7.63
CA THR A 42 -5.50 -3.99 -6.85
C THR A 42 -5.67 -5.21 -7.75
N ALA A 43 -5.01 -6.30 -7.38
CA ALA A 43 -5.28 -7.63 -7.91
C ALA A 43 -5.09 -8.64 -6.78
N TRP A 44 -5.98 -9.63 -6.73
CA TRP A 44 -5.83 -10.75 -5.82
C TRP A 44 -6.34 -12.04 -6.45
N ARG A 45 -5.89 -13.17 -5.89
CA ARG A 45 -6.30 -14.51 -6.28
C ARG A 45 -6.20 -15.45 -5.09
N ARG A 46 -7.24 -16.23 -4.84
CA ARG A 46 -7.18 -17.41 -3.97
C ARG A 46 -6.61 -18.61 -4.73
N GLU A 47 -5.69 -19.34 -4.12
CA GLU A 47 -5.10 -20.58 -4.60
C GLU A 47 -4.98 -21.54 -3.42
N GLY A 48 -5.91 -22.49 -3.32
CA GLY A 48 -6.03 -23.38 -2.15
C GLY A 48 -6.31 -22.59 -0.86
N ASP A 49 -5.46 -22.80 0.14
CA ASP A 49 -5.50 -22.14 1.46
C ASP A 49 -4.62 -20.89 1.52
N ARG A 50 -4.37 -20.25 0.38
CA ARG A 50 -3.61 -19.00 0.30
C ARG A 50 -4.29 -17.98 -0.61
N VAL A 51 -4.16 -16.72 -0.25
CA VAL A 51 -4.57 -15.57 -1.05
C VAL A 51 -3.32 -14.78 -1.42
N TRP A 52 -3.10 -14.61 -2.72
CA TRP A 52 -2.05 -13.76 -3.28
C TRP A 52 -2.60 -12.38 -3.57
N MET A 53 -1.86 -11.33 -3.25
CA MET A 53 -2.35 -9.96 -3.24
C MET A 53 -1.30 -9.00 -3.81
N CYS A 54 -1.75 -8.00 -4.56
CA CYS A 54 -0.91 -6.92 -5.03
C CYS A 54 -1.71 -5.62 -5.14
N GLY A 55 -1.10 -4.52 -4.68
CA GLY A 55 -1.69 -3.18 -4.73
C GLY A 55 -0.66 -2.13 -5.13
N THR A 56 -1.11 -1.04 -5.75
CA THR A 56 -0.25 0.12 -6.08
C THR A 56 -1.04 1.42 -6.09
N LEU A 57 -0.40 2.52 -5.71
CA LEU A 57 -0.92 3.89 -5.91
C LEU A 57 -0.61 4.46 -7.31
N GLY A 58 0.21 3.76 -8.10
CA GLY A 58 0.54 4.13 -9.48
C GLY A 58 1.70 5.13 -9.62
N THR A 59 2.23 5.24 -10.85
CA THR A 59 3.33 6.15 -11.19
C THR A 59 2.99 7.64 -11.03
N ALA A 60 1.70 7.99 -11.13
CA ALA A 60 1.24 9.35 -10.90
C ALA A 60 1.53 9.83 -9.46
N PHE A 61 1.43 8.92 -8.48
CA PHE A 61 1.78 9.20 -7.10
C PHE A 61 3.29 9.45 -6.96
N ASP A 62 4.14 8.59 -7.54
CA ASP A 62 5.60 8.78 -7.52
C ASP A 62 6.01 10.12 -8.14
N ALA A 63 5.39 10.49 -9.27
CA ALA A 63 5.65 11.76 -9.93
C ALA A 63 5.21 12.96 -9.07
N TRP A 64 4.04 12.89 -8.42
CA TRP A 64 3.58 13.91 -7.49
C TRP A 64 4.48 14.01 -6.26
N HIS A 65 4.81 12.88 -5.62
CA HIS A 65 5.70 12.79 -4.47
C HIS A 65 7.06 13.42 -4.76
N ARG A 66 7.66 13.11 -5.92
CA ARG A 66 8.92 13.72 -6.35
C ARG A 66 8.81 15.24 -6.49
N ARG A 67 7.73 15.75 -7.10
CA ARG A 67 7.54 17.21 -7.28
C ARG A 67 7.43 17.94 -5.95
N VAL A 68 6.60 17.45 -5.03
CA VAL A 68 6.43 18.10 -3.72
C VAL A 68 7.68 17.98 -2.85
N SER A 69 8.43 16.87 -2.99
CA SER A 69 9.66 16.65 -2.22
C SER A 69 10.81 17.60 -2.58
N VAL A 70 10.85 18.09 -3.82
CA VAL A 70 11.86 19.08 -4.26
C VAL A 70 11.60 20.46 -3.65
N LEU A 71 10.34 20.78 -3.32
CA LEU A 71 9.95 22.09 -2.81
C LEU A 71 10.21 22.22 -1.30
N SER A 72 10.01 21.14 -0.53
CA SER A 72 10.11 21.17 0.92
C SER A 72 10.37 19.78 1.50
N ALA A 73 11.31 19.69 2.44
CA ALA A 73 11.53 18.48 3.21
C ALA A 73 10.32 18.08 4.08
N ALA A 74 9.56 19.06 4.57
CA ALA A 74 8.33 18.80 5.31
C ALA A 74 7.24 18.21 4.39
N ASP A 75 7.09 18.75 3.18
CA ASP A 75 6.14 18.21 2.20
C ASP A 75 6.55 16.80 1.73
N ALA A 76 7.85 16.54 1.58
CA ALA A 76 8.37 15.21 1.29
C ALA A 76 7.93 14.18 2.34
N LEU A 77 8.00 14.57 3.63
CA LEU A 77 7.59 13.73 4.75
C LEU A 77 6.08 13.52 4.79
N ILE A 78 5.29 14.58 4.59
CA ILE A 78 3.82 14.49 4.52
C ILE A 78 3.41 13.58 3.37
N ALA A 79 3.95 13.82 2.17
CA ALA A 79 3.61 13.04 0.98
C ALA A 79 4.05 11.58 1.13
N GLN A 80 5.18 11.31 1.78
CA GLN A 80 5.58 9.95 2.11
C GLN A 80 4.58 9.27 3.06
N ALA A 81 4.11 9.98 4.09
CA ALA A 81 3.11 9.49 5.04
C ALA A 81 1.76 9.23 4.36
N ILE A 82 1.30 10.14 3.50
CA ILE A 82 0.10 9.96 2.65
C ILE A 82 0.23 8.69 1.81
N GLY A 83 1.38 8.49 1.17
CA GLY A 83 1.62 7.31 0.34
C GLY A 83 1.65 6.01 1.15
N THR A 84 2.13 6.06 2.40
CA THR A 84 2.11 4.91 3.31
C THR A 84 0.69 4.58 3.77
N ASP A 85 -0.08 5.55 4.26
CA ASP A 85 -1.49 5.32 4.63
C ASP A 85 -2.31 4.83 3.43
N GLY A 86 -2.09 5.43 2.26
CA GLY A 86 -2.80 5.07 1.04
C GLY A 86 -2.52 3.64 0.58
N ILE A 87 -1.28 3.18 0.62
CA ILE A 87 -0.96 1.80 0.21
C ILE A 87 -1.44 0.77 1.24
N GLU A 88 -1.36 1.06 2.54
CA GLU A 88 -1.91 0.17 3.57
C GLU A 88 -3.42 -0.01 3.40
N LYS A 89 -4.17 1.09 3.23
CA LYS A 89 -5.61 1.03 2.97
C LYS A 89 -5.97 0.35 1.65
N THR A 90 -5.09 0.46 0.66
CA THR A 90 -5.24 -0.28 -0.61
C THR A 90 -5.15 -1.79 -0.35
N MET A 91 -4.25 -2.24 0.53
CA MET A 91 -4.12 -3.65 0.88
C MET A 91 -5.24 -4.13 1.81
N ASP A 92 -5.66 -3.31 2.77
CA ASP A 92 -6.79 -3.60 3.66
C ASP A 92 -8.08 -3.81 2.86
N ALA A 93 -8.31 -2.99 1.83
CA ALA A 93 -9.47 -3.15 0.95
C ALA A 93 -9.48 -4.50 0.20
N ILE A 94 -8.30 -5.04 -0.14
CA ILE A 94 -8.24 -6.40 -0.71
C ILE A 94 -8.64 -7.43 0.34
N GLU A 95 -8.21 -7.28 1.59
CA GLU A 95 -8.66 -8.19 2.67
C GLU A 95 -10.18 -8.11 2.87
N ASP A 96 -10.75 -6.91 2.82
CA ASP A 96 -12.19 -6.69 2.92
C ASP A 96 -12.98 -7.30 1.74
N GLU A 97 -12.38 -7.34 0.54
CA GLU A 97 -12.93 -8.07 -0.60
C GLU A 97 -12.83 -9.59 -0.43
N VAL A 98 -11.77 -10.08 0.21
CA VAL A 98 -11.48 -11.50 0.37
C VAL A 98 -12.31 -12.13 1.49
N ARG A 99 -12.45 -11.46 2.64
CA ARG A 99 -13.12 -12.01 3.84
C ARG A 99 -14.53 -12.56 3.58
N PRO A 100 -15.41 -11.89 2.80
CA PRO A 100 -16.74 -12.41 2.48
C PRO A 100 -16.75 -13.65 1.58
N THR A 101 -15.61 -13.97 0.93
CA THR A 101 -15.48 -15.13 0.03
C THR A 101 -15.07 -16.41 0.75
N LEU A 102 -14.78 -16.33 2.05
CA LEU A 102 -14.37 -17.45 2.88
C LEU A 102 -15.58 -18.32 3.26
N ALA A 103 -15.38 -19.63 3.34
CA ALA A 103 -16.40 -20.55 3.80
C ALA A 103 -16.59 -20.43 5.34
N PRO A 104 -17.75 -20.87 5.88
CA PRO A 104 -17.90 -21.01 7.32
C PRO A 104 -16.78 -21.87 7.93
N GLY A 105 -16.15 -21.39 9.00
CA GLY A 105 -15.00 -22.05 9.63
C GLY A 105 -13.64 -21.72 8.99
N GLU A 106 -13.60 -20.95 7.90
CA GLU A 106 -12.35 -20.40 7.35
C GLU A 106 -12.03 -19.02 7.93
N ARG A 107 -10.75 -18.76 8.20
CA ARG A 107 -10.26 -17.44 8.65
C ARG A 107 -9.03 -17.01 7.86
N LEU A 108 -9.07 -15.81 7.29
CA LEU A 108 -7.89 -15.17 6.71
C LEU A 108 -6.94 -14.71 7.82
N LEU A 109 -5.70 -15.22 7.78
CA LEU A 109 -4.63 -14.81 8.67
C LEU A 109 -3.99 -13.49 8.24
N MET A 110 -3.09 -12.96 9.06
CA MET A 110 -2.38 -11.70 8.77
C MET A 110 -1.59 -11.82 7.45
N ARG A 111 -1.70 -10.80 6.59
CA ARG A 111 -0.90 -10.68 5.37
C ARG A 111 0.60 -10.62 5.68
N ARG A 112 1.39 -11.20 4.79
CA ARG A 112 2.86 -11.21 4.83
C ARG A 112 3.42 -10.77 3.50
N SER A 113 4.42 -9.90 3.54
CA SER A 113 5.04 -9.33 2.34
C SER A 113 6.46 -9.88 2.13
N PRO A 114 6.89 -10.15 0.89
CA PRO A 114 8.29 -10.44 0.57
C PRO A 114 9.26 -9.37 1.09
N GLY A 115 10.45 -9.77 1.53
CA GLY A 115 11.46 -8.88 2.11
C GLY A 115 11.28 -8.56 3.59
N TYR A 116 10.24 -9.09 4.23
CA TYR A 116 10.01 -8.98 5.68
C TYR A 116 10.18 -10.33 6.39
N GLY A 117 10.81 -10.30 7.56
CA GLY A 117 11.08 -11.49 8.36
C GLY A 117 11.96 -12.48 7.61
N THR A 118 11.48 -13.72 7.45
CA THR A 118 12.19 -14.80 6.75
C THR A 118 11.76 -14.97 5.30
N ILE A 119 10.95 -14.06 4.74
CA ILE A 119 10.36 -14.21 3.41
C ILE A 119 11.30 -13.61 2.37
N PRO A 120 11.80 -14.40 1.40
CA PRO A 120 12.68 -13.92 0.34
C PRO A 120 12.01 -12.81 -0.49
N LEU A 121 12.77 -11.77 -0.86
CA LEU A 121 12.26 -10.64 -1.63
C LEU A 121 11.84 -11.06 -3.05
N GLU A 122 12.52 -12.07 -3.59
CA GLU A 122 12.32 -12.66 -4.92
C GLU A 122 10.90 -13.20 -5.12
N LEU A 123 10.22 -13.61 -4.04
CA LEU A 123 8.84 -14.09 -4.08
C LEU A 123 7.87 -13.06 -4.70
N SER A 124 8.22 -11.77 -4.65
CA SER A 124 7.47 -10.71 -5.33
C SER A 124 7.27 -11.02 -6.83
N ARG A 125 8.29 -11.61 -7.49
CA ARG A 125 8.22 -11.99 -8.91
C ARG A 125 7.12 -13.02 -9.16
N ASP A 126 7.03 -14.02 -8.30
CA ASP A 126 6.03 -15.08 -8.40
C ASP A 126 4.63 -14.55 -8.15
N ILE A 127 4.47 -13.64 -7.17
CA ILE A 127 3.19 -12.98 -6.89
C ILE A 127 2.72 -12.16 -8.10
N LEU A 128 3.60 -11.35 -8.69
CA LEU A 128 3.27 -10.56 -9.88
C LEU A 128 2.84 -11.45 -11.05
N ALA A 129 3.55 -12.56 -11.27
CA ALA A 129 3.22 -13.53 -12.31
C ALA A 129 1.87 -14.21 -12.07
N LYS A 130 1.60 -14.69 -10.85
CA LYS A 130 0.33 -15.35 -10.46
C LYS A 130 -0.89 -14.45 -10.67
N LEU A 131 -0.72 -13.14 -10.49
CA LEU A 131 -1.79 -12.15 -10.59
C LEU A 131 -1.92 -11.52 -11.98
N ASP A 132 -0.95 -11.75 -12.88
CA ASP A 132 -0.78 -10.98 -14.12
C ASP A 132 -0.72 -9.46 -13.83
N ALA A 133 -0.04 -9.10 -12.73
CA ALA A 133 -0.06 -7.76 -12.15
C ALA A 133 0.69 -6.73 -13.00
N THR A 134 1.71 -7.15 -13.76
CA THR A 134 2.40 -6.25 -14.70
C THR A 134 1.45 -5.74 -15.76
N LYS A 135 0.66 -6.62 -16.37
CA LYS A 135 -0.31 -6.23 -17.39
C LYS A 135 -1.51 -5.47 -16.80
N LYS A 136 -2.06 -5.96 -15.69
CA LYS A 136 -3.29 -5.40 -15.08
C LYS A 136 -3.05 -4.10 -14.33
N LEU A 137 -1.96 -4.03 -13.57
CA LEU A 137 -1.68 -2.94 -12.64
C LEU A 137 -0.57 -2.01 -13.12
N GLY A 138 0.30 -2.48 -14.02
CA GLY A 138 1.48 -1.74 -14.48
C GLY A 138 2.67 -1.84 -13.51
N ILE A 139 2.70 -2.86 -12.65
CA ILE A 139 3.75 -3.04 -11.64
C ILE A 139 4.87 -3.93 -12.20
N THR A 140 6.11 -3.52 -11.99
CA THR A 140 7.32 -4.21 -12.42
C THR A 140 8.31 -4.34 -11.26
N LEU A 141 9.37 -5.11 -11.46
CA LEU A 141 10.49 -5.23 -10.52
C LEU A 141 11.76 -4.68 -11.17
N THR A 142 12.60 -4.01 -10.39
CA THR A 142 13.99 -3.74 -10.77
C THR A 142 14.83 -5.02 -10.68
N ASP A 143 16.08 -4.96 -11.14
CA ASP A 143 17.04 -6.07 -10.99
C ASP A 143 17.33 -6.42 -9.52
N SER A 144 17.13 -5.46 -8.61
CA SER A 144 17.24 -5.66 -7.16
C SER A 144 15.90 -6.02 -6.50
N PHE A 145 14.90 -6.44 -7.28
CA PHE A 145 13.56 -6.84 -6.82
C PHE A 145 12.76 -5.74 -6.09
N LEU A 146 13.05 -4.46 -6.37
CA LEU A 146 12.22 -3.36 -5.88
C LEU A 146 11.02 -3.17 -6.80
N LEU A 147 9.84 -2.94 -6.21
CA LEU A 147 8.62 -2.69 -6.96
C LEU A 147 8.64 -1.29 -7.59
N VAL A 148 8.21 -1.21 -8.85
CA VAL A 148 7.97 0.04 -9.57
C VAL A 148 6.55 -0.01 -10.13
N PRO A 149 5.64 0.90 -9.73
CA PRO A 149 5.82 2.12 -8.92
C PRO A 149 6.25 1.89 -7.47
N SER A 150 6.84 2.91 -6.83
CA SER A 150 7.45 2.80 -5.51
C SER A 150 6.46 2.56 -4.37
N LYS A 151 5.24 3.11 -4.48
CA LYS A 151 4.12 2.82 -3.57
C LYS A 151 3.31 1.64 -4.07
N SER A 152 3.95 0.48 -4.06
CA SER A 152 3.33 -0.81 -4.39
C SER A 152 3.67 -1.84 -3.33
N VAL A 153 2.77 -2.80 -3.13
CA VAL A 153 2.94 -3.92 -2.21
C VAL A 153 2.56 -5.20 -2.94
N THR A 154 3.38 -6.24 -2.77
CA THR A 154 3.01 -7.63 -3.01
C THR A 154 2.93 -8.32 -1.66
N ALA A 155 1.88 -9.11 -1.43
CA ALA A 155 1.70 -9.83 -0.19
C ALA A 155 0.93 -11.13 -0.43
N PHE A 156 0.90 -11.97 0.60
CA PHE A 156 0.01 -13.12 0.66
C PHE A 156 -0.52 -13.32 2.08
N ALA A 157 -1.68 -13.95 2.19
CA ALA A 157 -2.28 -14.34 3.46
C ALA A 157 -2.71 -15.80 3.38
N ASP A 158 -2.47 -16.56 4.44
CA ASP A 158 -2.94 -17.95 4.53
C ASP A 158 -4.36 -18.00 5.10
N ILE A 159 -5.09 -19.04 4.74
CA ILE A 159 -6.43 -19.35 5.23
C ILE A 159 -6.29 -20.52 6.20
N GLU A 160 -6.72 -20.31 7.44
CA GLU A 160 -6.84 -21.37 8.44
C GLU A 160 -8.24 -21.96 8.41
N ARG A 161 -8.35 -23.28 8.58
CA ARG A 161 -9.62 -24.00 8.71
C ARG A 161 -9.73 -24.52 10.14
N SER A 162 -10.74 -24.05 10.86
CA SER A 162 -11.11 -24.55 12.19
C SER A 162 -12.15 -25.67 12.13
#